data_AF-A0A961I7V2-F1
#
_entry.id   AF-A0A961I7V2-F1
#
_cell.length_a   1.000
_cell.length_b   1.000
_cell.length_c   1.000
_cell.angle_alpha   90.00
_cell.angle_beta   90.00
_cell.angle_gamma   90.00
#
_symmetry.space_group_name_H-M   'P 1'
#
loop_
_entity.id
_entity.type
_entity.pdbx_description
1 polymer ?
#
loop_
_entity_poly.entity_id
_entity_poly.type
_entity_poly.pdbx_seq_one_letter_code
_entity_poly.pdbx_strand_id
1 'polypeptide(L)'
;MPTTASSAPAPHPFLRLLVRAFFYAGIALVAGAILYAIGFAVYMAYDLRDFNGMCPPAPPDIPAYPCTRLEYMERMTLGFWALAAHIVILIPWLSMCAILGAGVAIVRSAWPHLRGARN
;
A
#
# COMPACT_ATOMS: atom_id res chain seq x y z
N MET A 1 16.05 -53.56 12.50
CA MET A 1 14.71 -52.94 12.59
C MET A 1 14.69 -51.77 11.62
N PRO A 2 13.89 -51.81 10.54
CA PRO A 2 13.82 -50.71 9.59
C PRO A 2 13.01 -49.57 10.20
N THR A 3 13.61 -48.39 10.29
CA THR A 3 12.96 -47.13 10.63
C THR A 3 11.94 -46.81 9.54
N THR A 4 10.66 -46.85 9.87
CA THR A 4 9.59 -46.34 9.02
C THR A 4 9.79 -44.85 8.87
N ALA A 5 10.38 -44.44 7.75
CA ALA A 5 10.45 -43.05 7.33
C ALA A 5 9.01 -42.54 7.15
N SER A 6 8.54 -41.79 8.15
CA SER A 6 7.27 -41.06 8.10
C SER A 6 7.39 -40.00 7.01
N SER A 7 6.88 -40.30 5.83
CA SER A 7 6.74 -39.33 4.75
C SER A 7 5.70 -38.31 5.17
N ALA A 8 6.15 -37.15 5.62
CA ALA A 8 5.26 -36.06 5.97
C ALA A 8 4.32 -35.77 4.78
N PRO A 9 2.99 -35.73 4.99
CA PRO A 9 2.04 -35.56 3.90
C PRO A 9 2.27 -34.20 3.23
N ALA A 10 2.41 -34.23 1.90
CA ALA A 10 2.59 -33.03 1.11
C ALA A 10 1.46 -32.01 1.40
N PRO A 11 1.79 -30.72 1.63
CA PRO A 11 0.77 -29.72 1.96
C PRO A 11 -0.28 -29.62 0.85
N HIS A 12 -1.56 -29.58 1.24
CA HIS A 12 -2.73 -29.51 0.36
C HIS A 12 -2.53 -28.38 -0.69
N PRO A 13 -2.84 -28.64 -1.98
CA PRO A 13 -2.63 -27.67 -3.06
C PRO A 13 -3.36 -26.34 -2.80
N PHE A 14 -4.53 -26.39 -2.15
CA PHE A 14 -5.31 -25.22 -1.75
C PHE A 14 -4.57 -24.30 -0.77
N LEU A 15 -3.85 -24.85 0.22
CA LEU A 15 -3.09 -24.00 1.13
C LEU A 15 -1.89 -23.35 0.44
N ARG A 16 -1.19 -24.09 -0.43
CA ARG A 16 -0.08 -23.50 -1.19
C ARG A 16 -0.56 -22.34 -2.07
N LEU A 17 -1.76 -22.46 -2.63
CA LEU A 17 -2.41 -21.40 -3.39
C LEU A 17 -2.72 -20.18 -2.51
N LEU A 18 -3.29 -20.38 -1.32
CA LEU A 18 -3.59 -19.30 -0.37
C LEU A 18 -2.32 -18.57 0.09
N VAL A 19 -1.28 -19.29 0.51
CA VAL A 19 -0.01 -18.68 0.95
C VAL A 19 0.62 -17.86 -0.16
N ARG A 20 0.60 -18.37 -1.40
CA ARG A 20 1.06 -17.62 -2.57
C ARG A 20 0.20 -16.38 -2.83
N ALA A 21 -1.12 -16.52 -2.80
CA ALA A 21 -2.04 -15.40 -3.01
C ALA A 21 -1.79 -14.26 -2.01
N PHE A 22 -1.61 -14.58 -0.73
CA PHE A 22 -1.30 -13.56 0.28
C PHE A 22 0.09 -12.95 0.12
N PHE A 23 1.10 -13.74 -0.25
CA PHE A 23 2.44 -13.23 -0.53
C PHE A 23 2.44 -12.26 -1.72
N TYR A 24 1.79 -12.64 -2.83
CA TYR A 24 1.64 -11.76 -3.99
C TYR A 24 0.79 -10.53 -3.70
N ALA A 25 -0.25 -10.66 -2.88
CA ALA A 25 -1.04 -9.51 -2.43
C ALA A 25 -0.20 -8.55 -1.58
N GLY A 26 0.64 -9.07 -0.70
CA GLY A 26 1.61 -8.26 0.07
C GLY A 26 2.62 -7.54 -0.82
N ILE A 27 3.17 -8.22 -1.84
CA ILE A 27 4.06 -7.60 -2.84
C ILE A 27 3.32 -6.52 -3.63
N ALA A 28 2.10 -6.78 -4.10
CA ALA A 28 1.30 -5.83 -4.85
C ALA A 28 0.99 -4.57 -4.01
N LEU A 29 0.79 -4.73 -2.70
CA LEU A 29 0.67 -3.61 -1.78
C LEU A 29 1.99 -2.81 -1.73
N VAL A 30 3.11 -3.43 -1.36
CA VAL A 30 4.38 -2.68 -1.29
C VAL A 30 4.72 -1.98 -2.61
N ALA A 31 4.48 -2.64 -3.74
CA ALA A 31 4.67 -2.08 -5.07
C ALA A 31 3.77 -0.87 -5.33
N GLY A 32 2.48 -0.92 -4.96
CA GLY A 32 1.57 0.21 -5.15
C GLY A 32 1.96 1.44 -4.32
N ALA A 33 2.41 1.26 -3.08
CA ALA A 33 2.91 2.36 -2.26
C ALA A 33 4.17 2.99 -2.86
N ILE A 34 5.10 2.17 -3.38
CA ILE A 34 6.30 2.64 -4.07
C ILE A 34 5.94 3.40 -5.34
N LEU A 35 5.05 2.85 -6.17
CA LEU A 35 4.62 3.50 -7.42
C LEU A 35 3.91 4.84 -7.14
N TYR A 36 3.10 4.92 -6.09
CA TYR A 36 2.49 6.17 -5.66
C TYR A 36 3.55 7.20 -5.25
N ALA A 37 4.53 6.80 -4.42
CA ALA A 37 5.62 7.69 -4.00
C ALA A 37 6.46 8.18 -5.19
N ILE A 38 6.78 7.30 -6.15
CA ILE A 38 7.49 7.68 -7.37
C ILE A 38 6.64 8.63 -8.21
N GLY A 39 5.36 8.31 -8.44
CA GLY A 39 4.45 9.14 -9.22
C GLY A 39 4.31 10.54 -8.63
N PHE A 40 4.17 10.64 -7.30
CA PHE A 40 4.14 11.91 -6.59
C PHE A 40 5.45 12.68 -6.73
N ALA A 41 6.61 12.04 -6.51
CA ALA A 41 7.91 12.69 -6.66
C ALA A 41 8.15 13.21 -8.09
N VAL A 42 7.77 12.42 -9.10
CA VAL A 42 7.87 12.80 -10.52
C VAL A 42 6.94 13.98 -10.82
N TYR A 43 5.69 13.94 -10.35
CA TYR A 43 4.75 15.05 -10.49
C TYR A 43 5.31 16.35 -9.90
N MET A 44 5.81 16.30 -8.65
CA MET A 44 6.42 17.47 -8.00
C MET A 44 7.65 17.99 -8.75
N ALA A 45 8.46 17.10 -9.33
CA ALA A 45 9.64 17.49 -10.11
C ALA A 45 9.27 18.20 -11.41
N TYR A 46 8.21 17.77 -12.09
CA TYR A 46 7.68 18.48 -13.27
C TYR A 46 7.11 19.84 -12.88
N ASP A 47 6.34 19.92 -11.81
CA ASP A 47 5.71 21.16 -11.34
C ASP A 47 6.76 22.21 -10.91
N LEU A 48 7.83 21.76 -10.24
CA LEU A 48 8.98 22.61 -9.89
C LEU A 48 9.75 23.13 -11.10
N ARG A 49 9.82 22.34 -12.17
CA ARG A 49 10.51 22.74 -13.40
C ARG A 49 9.81 23.91 -14.05
N ASP A 50 8.48 23.92 -14.00
CA ASP A 50 7.64 24.95 -14.61
C ASP A 50 7.27 26.07 -13.61
N PHE A 51 7.91 26.09 -12.44
CA PHE A 51 7.70 27.12 -11.44
C PHE A 51 8.08 28.51 -11.97
N ASN A 52 7.09 29.38 -12.05
CA ASN A 52 7.19 30.73 -12.62
C ASN A 52 7.26 31.85 -11.55
N GLY A 53 7.44 31.50 -10.27
CA GLY A 53 7.46 32.48 -9.16
C GLY A 53 6.10 32.73 -8.52
N MET A 54 5.04 32.04 -8.95
CA MET A 54 3.69 32.21 -8.42
C MET A 54 3.20 30.92 -7.74
N CYS A 55 2.56 31.05 -6.59
CA CYS A 55 1.86 29.97 -5.92
C CYS A 55 0.45 29.79 -6.51
N PRO A 56 -0.03 28.54 -6.66
CA PRO A 56 -1.35 28.27 -7.20
C PRO A 56 -2.44 28.78 -6.25
N PRO A 57 -3.63 29.12 -6.76
CA PRO A 57 -4.75 29.51 -5.91
C PRO A 57 -5.12 28.38 -4.96
N ALA A 58 -5.51 28.70 -3.72
CA ALA A 58 -6.08 27.70 -2.81
C ALA A 58 -7.55 28.07 -2.51
N PRO A 59 -8.44 27.07 -2.52
CA PRO A 59 -9.82 27.27 -2.07
C PRO A 59 -9.89 27.66 -0.58
N PRO A 60 -10.90 28.45 -0.16
CA PRO A 60 -11.96 29.01 -1.01
C PRO A 60 -11.60 30.36 -1.68
N ASP A 61 -10.68 31.17 -1.15
CA ASP A 61 -10.59 32.58 -1.57
C ASP A 61 -9.15 33.14 -1.72
N ILE A 62 -8.12 32.30 -1.80
CA ILE A 62 -6.74 32.78 -1.92
C ILE A 62 -6.33 32.77 -3.41
N PRO A 63 -6.20 33.95 -4.05
CA PRO A 63 -5.73 34.02 -5.44
C PRO A 63 -4.27 33.58 -5.56
N ALA A 64 -3.81 33.39 -6.80
CA ALA A 64 -2.40 33.17 -7.05
C ALA A 64 -1.58 34.39 -6.58
N TYR A 65 -0.51 34.16 -5.83
CA TYR A 65 0.36 35.21 -5.30
C TYR A 65 1.84 34.85 -5.52
N PRO A 66 2.74 35.85 -5.57
CA PRO A 66 4.17 35.61 -5.72
C PRO A 66 4.72 34.87 -4.50
N CYS A 67 5.47 33.79 -4.71
CA CYS A 67 6.05 33.02 -3.61
C CYS A 67 7.42 32.47 -3.99
N THR A 68 8.16 32.00 -2.99
CA THR A 68 9.42 31.28 -3.19
C THR A 68 9.17 29.82 -3.55
N ARG A 69 10.18 29.14 -4.14
CA ARG A 69 10.09 27.69 -4.42
C ARG A 69 9.80 26.87 -3.17
N LEU A 70 10.30 27.30 -2.01
CA LEU A 70 10.09 26.58 -0.75
C LEU A 70 8.64 26.68 -0.30
N GLU A 71 8.05 27.88 -0.31
CA GLU A 71 6.63 28.09 0.03
C GLU A 71 5.70 27.36 -0.94
N TYR A 72 6.06 27.34 -2.23
CA TYR A 72 5.35 26.56 -3.23
C TYR A 72 5.36 25.06 -2.89
N MET A 73 6.53 24.51 -2.57
CA MET A 73 6.68 23.11 -2.15
C MET A 73 5.86 22.80 -0.91
N GLU A 74 5.95 23.66 0.10
CA GLU A 74 5.20 23.50 1.34
C GLU A 74 3.69 23.45 1.07
N ARG A 75 3.18 24.34 0.22
CA ARG A 75 1.75 24.37 -0.13
C ARG A 75 1.29 23.16 -0.93
N MET A 76 2.12 22.68 -1.86
CA MET A 76 1.77 21.54 -2.73
C MET A 76 1.97 20.17 -2.05
N THR A 77 2.81 20.08 -1.01
CA THR A 77 3.10 18.81 -0.31
C THR A 77 2.45 18.71 1.07
N LEU A 78 2.42 19.81 1.82
CA LEU A 78 1.94 19.87 3.21
C LEU A 78 0.68 20.72 3.37
N GLY A 79 0.19 21.33 2.29
CA GLY A 79 -1.07 22.06 2.31
C GLY A 79 -2.25 21.16 2.69
N PHE A 80 -3.26 21.73 3.35
CA PHE A 80 -4.46 21.02 3.79
C PHE A 80 -5.11 20.19 2.67
N TRP A 81 -5.19 20.74 1.46
CA TRP A 81 -5.74 20.08 0.28
C TRP A 81 -4.86 18.94 -0.24
N ALA A 82 -3.54 19.12 -0.21
CA ALA A 82 -2.59 18.06 -0.55
C ALA A 82 -2.71 16.91 0.44
N LEU A 83 -2.73 17.21 1.74
CA LEU A 83 -2.91 16.20 2.79
C LEU A 83 -4.26 15.48 2.66
N ALA A 84 -5.34 16.21 2.38
CA ALA A 84 -6.65 15.62 2.16
C ALA A 84 -6.64 14.62 0.98
N ALA A 85 -6.00 14.96 -0.14
CA ALA A 85 -5.84 14.05 -1.27
C ALA A 85 -5.05 12.79 -0.90
N HIS A 86 -3.98 12.93 -0.11
CA HIS A 86 -3.22 11.78 0.41
C HIS A 86 -4.08 10.90 1.31
N ILE A 87 -4.89 11.48 2.20
CA ILE A 87 -5.79 10.73 3.10
C ILE A 87 -6.85 9.97 2.30
N VAL A 88 -7.46 10.60 1.29
CA VAL A 88 -8.47 9.96 0.43
C VAL A 88 -7.88 8.75 -0.32
N ILE A 89 -6.61 8.80 -0.70
CA ILE A 89 -5.92 7.66 -1.33
C ILE A 89 -5.49 6.62 -0.29
N LEU A 90 -5.08 7.06 0.89
CA LEU A 90 -4.60 6.21 1.97
C LEU A 90 -5.72 5.36 2.61
N ILE A 91 -6.95 5.87 2.71
CA ILE A 91 -8.07 5.14 3.34
C ILE A 91 -8.44 3.86 2.57
N PRO A 92 -8.71 3.89 1.25
CA PRO A 92 -8.94 2.68 0.45
C PRO A 92 -7.76 1.72 0.52
N TRP A 93 -6.55 2.27 0.53
CA TRP A 93 -5.32 1.50 0.62
C TRP A 93 -5.20 0.72 1.93
N LEU A 94 -5.37 1.38 3.07
CA LEU A 94 -5.37 0.74 4.40
C LEU A 94 -6.51 -0.26 4.55
N SER A 95 -7.67 0.02 3.95
CA SER A 95 -8.81 -0.90 3.94
C SER A 95 -8.49 -2.20 3.18
N MET A 96 -7.83 -2.11 2.01
CA MET A 96 -7.33 -3.29 1.30
C MET A 96 -6.30 -4.06 2.13
N CYS A 97 -5.35 -3.37 2.78
CA CYS A 97 -4.37 -4.00 3.68
C CYS A 97 -5.05 -4.77 4.82
N ALA A 98 -6.08 -4.20 5.44
CA ALA A 98 -6.80 -4.82 6.55
C ALA A 98 -7.55 -6.08 6.10
N ILE A 99 -8.23 -6.04 4.94
CA ILE A 99 -8.94 -7.21 4.39
C ILE A 99 -7.96 -8.35 4.08
N LEU A 100 -6.84 -8.03 3.45
CA LEU A 100 -5.81 -9.02 3.13
C LEU A 100 -5.16 -9.60 4.39
N GLY A 101 -4.84 -8.75 5.38
CA GLY A 101 -4.31 -9.17 6.68
C GLY A 101 -5.27 -10.07 7.46
N ALA A 102 -6.56 -9.74 7.49
CA ALA A 102 -7.59 -10.58 8.10
C ALA A 102 -7.68 -11.96 7.42
N GLY A 103 -7.60 -11.99 6.08
CA GLY A 103 -7.55 -13.24 5.32
C GLY A 103 -6.36 -14.13 5.73
N VAL A 104 -5.15 -13.55 5.89
CA VAL A 104 -3.97 -14.28 6.35
C VAL A 104 -4.21 -14.87 7.75
N ALA A 105 -4.75 -14.06 8.67
CA ALA A 105 -4.99 -14.46 10.05
C ALA A 105 -6.01 -15.62 10.14
N ILE A 106 -7.07 -15.57 9.34
CA ILE A 106 -8.07 -16.65 9.24
C ILE A 106 -7.43 -17.94 8.71
N VAL A 107 -6.64 -17.87 7.64
CA VAL A 107 -5.96 -19.06 7.10
C VAL A 107 -4.96 -19.64 8.11
N ARG A 108 -4.21 -18.79 8.82
CA ARG A 108 -3.27 -19.23 9.85
C ARG A 108 -3.97 -19.91 11.03
N SER A 109 -5.12 -19.41 11.47
CA SER A 109 -5.88 -19.95 12.59
C SER A 109 -6.66 -21.23 12.22
N ALA A 110 -7.12 -21.37 10.98
CA ALA A 110 -7.78 -22.60 10.50
C ALA A 110 -6.78 -23.75 10.23
N TRP A 111 -5.49 -23.43 10.02
CA TRP A 111 -4.46 -24.40 9.64
C TRP A 111 -4.23 -25.59 10.62
N PRO A 112 -4.29 -25.43 11.95
CA PRO A 112 -4.16 -26.55 12.89
C PRO A 112 -5.36 -27.50 12.85
N HIS A 113 -6.58 -26.96 12.74
CA HIS A 113 -7.82 -27.74 12.68
C HIS A 113 -7.92 -28.57 11.40
N LEU A 114 -7.49 -28.02 10.27
CA LEU A 114 -7.39 -28.73 9.00
C LEU A 114 -6.29 -29.81 9.00
N ARG A 115 -5.25 -29.67 9.83
CA ARG A 115 -4.23 -30.69 10.02
C ARG A 115 -4.68 -31.82 10.94
N GLY A 116 -5.48 -31.52 11.97
CA GLY A 116 -5.98 -32.51 12.93
C GLY A 116 -7.07 -33.41 12.37
N ALA A 117 -7.93 -32.92 11.47
CA ALA A 117 -8.99 -33.70 10.83
C ALA A 117 -8.50 -34.75 9.81
N ARG A 118 -7.19 -34.93 9.67
CA ARG A 118 -6.53 -35.85 8.72
C ARG A 118 -5.89 -37.07 9.39
N ASN A 119 -5.97 -37.17 10.71
CA ASN A 119 -5.58 -38.33 11.51
C ASN A 119 -6.84 -39.11 11.90
#